data_AF-A0A3D9SX86-F1
#
_entry.id   AF-A0A3D9SX86-F1
#
_cell.length_a   1.000
_cell.length_b   1.000
_cell.length_c   1.000
_cell.angle_alpha   90.00
_cell.angle_beta   90.00
_cell.angle_gamma   90.00
#
_symmetry.space_group_name_H-M   'P 1'
#
loop_
_entity.id
_entity.type
_entity.pdbx_description
1 polymer ?
#
loop_
_entity_poly.entity_id
_entity_poly.type
_entity_poly.pdbx_seq_one_letter_code
_entity_poly.pdbx_strand_id
1 'polypeptide(L)'
;MRDVNPDALRGHLDALLLSVLEHEPLHGYAIIEALSARSGGALAVPTGTVYPALRRLERTGELTSAWATVGGRRRRTYRLTAAGRRRLEGERSAWRAFADTIGTVLSPAEPLTKIRPSGGG
;
A
#
# COMPACT_ATOMS: atom_id res chain seq x y z
N MET A 1 -14.34 -3.99 -14.76
CA MET A 1 -13.22 -3.29 -14.09
C MET A 1 -13.57 -3.29 -12.61
N ARG A 2 -12.69 -3.71 -11.69
CA ARG A 2 -13.00 -3.61 -10.25
C ARG A 2 -13.03 -2.12 -9.90
N ASP A 3 -14.17 -1.62 -9.45
CA ASP A 3 -14.31 -0.24 -8.97
C ASP A 3 -13.61 -0.13 -7.60
N VAL A 4 -12.29 0.02 -7.64
CA VAL A 4 -11.50 0.28 -6.45
C VAL A 4 -11.55 1.78 -6.17
N ASN A 5 -11.95 2.16 -4.96
CA ASN A 5 -11.97 3.55 -4.54
C ASN A 5 -10.51 4.10 -4.50
N PRO A 6 -10.14 5.06 -5.37
CA PRO A 6 -8.78 5.59 -5.43
C PRO A 6 -8.39 6.40 -4.18
N ASP A 7 -9.36 6.95 -3.43
CA ASP A 7 -9.08 7.63 -2.16
C ASP A 7 -8.68 6.65 -1.05
N ALA A 8 -9.32 5.47 -1.02
CA ALA A 8 -8.92 4.41 -0.11
C ALA A 8 -7.47 3.95 -0.40
N LEU A 9 -7.10 3.83 -1.67
CA LEU A 9 -5.71 3.52 -2.07
C LEU A 9 -4.72 4.62 -1.68
N ARG A 10 -5.10 5.89 -1.82
CA ARG A 10 -4.27 7.04 -1.38
C ARG A 10 -3.99 7.00 0.13
N GLY A 11 -4.95 6.54 0.93
CA GLY A 11 -4.78 6.34 2.38
C GLY A 11 -3.63 5.38 2.73
N HIS A 12 -3.26 4.48 1.82
CA HIS A 12 -2.19 3.49 1.99
C HIS A 12 -0.97 3.75 1.09
N LEU A 13 -0.82 4.96 0.56
CA LEU A 13 0.24 5.30 -0.40
C LEU A 13 1.64 4.93 0.11
N ASP A 14 1.93 5.16 1.39
CA ASP A 14 3.25 4.85 1.96
C ASP A 14 3.57 3.35 1.87
N ALA A 15 2.63 2.49 2.27
CA ALA A 15 2.79 1.04 2.16
C ALA A 15 2.98 0.59 0.70
N LEU A 16 2.25 1.21 -0.23
CA LEU A 16 2.36 0.91 -1.66
C LEU A 16 3.74 1.32 -2.23
N LEU A 17 4.26 2.49 -1.85
CA LEU A 17 5.59 2.94 -2.25
C LEU A 17 6.70 2.02 -1.69
N LEU A 18 6.60 1.62 -0.42
CA LEU A 18 7.53 0.67 0.18
C LEU A 18 7.50 -0.68 -0.54
N SER A 19 6.30 -1.17 -0.89
CA SER A 19 6.10 -2.42 -1.65
C SER A 19 6.70 -2.37 -3.07
N VAL A 20 6.62 -1.23 -3.74
CA VAL A 20 7.26 -1.04 -5.07
C VAL A 20 8.78 -1.16 -4.97
N LEU A 21 9.39 -0.70 -3.88
CA LEU A 21 10.83 -0.67 -3.64
C LEU A 21 11.40 -1.92 -2.95
N GLU A 22 10.58 -2.95 -2.70
CA GLU A 22 10.98 -4.12 -1.90
C GLU A 22 12.10 -4.96 -2.52
N HIS A 23 12.12 -5.04 -3.85
CA HIS A 23 13.05 -5.89 -4.61
C HIS A 23 14.31 -5.15 -5.03
N GLU A 24 14.18 -3.90 -5.50
CA GLU A 24 15.29 -3.15 -6.04
C GLU A 24 15.14 -1.63 -5.86
N PRO A 25 16.26 -0.88 -5.90
CA PRO A 25 16.22 0.58 -5.91
C PRO A 25 15.64 1.11 -7.23
N LEU A 26 14.73 2.07 -7.15
CA LEU A 26 14.10 2.68 -8.32
C LEU A 26 14.23 4.21 -8.31
N HIS A 27 14.33 4.81 -9.49
CA HIS A 27 14.23 6.27 -9.60
C HIS A 27 12.77 6.72 -9.49
N GLY A 28 12.55 7.95 -9.01
CA GLY A 28 11.21 8.47 -8.69
C GLY A 28 10.14 8.23 -9.75
N TYR A 29 10.47 8.44 -11.04
CA TYR A 29 9.53 8.18 -12.13
C TYR A 29 9.18 6.69 -12.33
N ALA A 30 10.15 5.77 -12.19
CA ALA A 30 9.90 4.32 -12.32
C ALA A 30 9.01 3.81 -11.17
N ILE A 31 9.07 4.43 -10.00
CA ILE A 31 8.17 4.13 -8.88
C ILE A 31 6.72 4.44 -9.26
N ILE A 32 6.47 5.57 -9.93
CA ILE A 32 5.14 5.99 -10.39
C ILE A 32 4.61 5.02 -11.44
N GLU A 33 5.44 4.66 -12.43
CA GLU A 33 5.08 3.70 -13.46
C GLU A 33 4.78 2.31 -12.88
N ALA A 34 5.63 1.83 -11.96
CA ALA A 34 5.43 0.56 -11.28
C ALA A 34 4.14 0.55 -10.44
N LEU A 35 3.82 1.66 -9.76
CA LEU A 35 2.59 1.79 -8.97
C LEU A 35 1.35 1.71 -9.88
N SER A 36 1.34 2.46 -10.98
CA SER A 36 0.27 2.43 -11.97
C SER A 36 0.10 1.02 -12.56
N ALA A 37 1.20 0.42 -13.03
CA ALA A 37 1.19 -0.91 -13.63
C ALA A 37 0.70 -2.01 -12.66
N ARG A 38 1.21 -2.04 -11.43
CA ARG A 38 0.80 -3.04 -10.42
C ARG A 38 -0.66 -2.87 -9.98
N SER A 39 -1.21 -1.66 -10.09
CA SER A 39 -2.62 -1.39 -9.80
C SER A 39 -3.57 -1.64 -10.98
N GLY A 40 -3.06 -2.06 -12.14
CA GLY A 40 -3.86 -2.16 -13.37
C GLY A 40 -4.41 -0.81 -13.84
N GLY A 41 -3.69 0.28 -13.57
CA GLY A 41 -4.11 1.66 -13.88
C GLY A 41 -5.07 2.30 -12.89
N ALA A 42 -5.55 1.57 -11.86
CA ALA A 42 -6.46 2.11 -10.86
C ALA A 42 -5.82 3.23 -10.00
N LEU A 43 -4.49 3.26 -9.91
CA LEU A 43 -3.75 4.19 -9.09
C LEU A 43 -2.81 5.07 -9.94
N ALA A 44 -3.40 6.06 -10.59
CA ALA A 44 -2.67 7.14 -11.26
C ALA A 44 -2.38 8.29 -10.28
N VAL A 45 -1.30 8.17 -9.50
CA VAL A 45 -0.93 9.19 -8.51
C VAL A 45 -0.09 10.29 -9.16
N PRO A 46 -0.44 11.58 -8.99
CA PRO A 46 0.37 12.68 -9.47
C PRO A 46 1.77 12.70 -8.85
N THR A 47 2.76 13.16 -9.61
CA THR A 47 4.13 13.40 -9.14
C THR A 47 4.17 14.26 -7.87
N GLY A 48 3.30 15.28 -7.80
CA GLY A 48 3.15 16.18 -6.65
C GLY A 48 2.70 15.51 -5.36
N THR A 49 2.21 14.26 -5.42
CA THR A 49 1.88 13.45 -4.23
C THR A 49 2.98 12.43 -3.91
N VAL A 50 3.54 11.78 -4.95
CA VAL A 50 4.56 10.74 -4.77
C VAL A 50 5.87 11.30 -4.21
N TYR A 51 6.39 12.40 -4.77
CA TYR A 51 7.69 12.92 -4.32
C TYR A 51 7.68 13.41 -2.86
N PRO A 52 6.66 14.14 -2.37
CA PRO A 52 6.56 14.44 -0.94
C PRO A 52 6.47 13.20 -0.05
N ALA A 53 5.75 12.16 -0.46
CA ALA A 53 5.69 10.90 0.28
C ALA A 53 7.05 10.20 0.35
N LEU A 54 7.78 10.12 -0.76
CA LEU A 54 9.15 9.58 -0.79
C LEU A 54 10.09 10.35 0.14
N ARG A 55 10.01 11.70 0.17
CA ARG A 55 10.81 12.52 1.09
C ARG A 55 10.42 12.29 2.55
N ARG A 56 9.14 12.08 2.84
CA ARG A 56 8.67 11.74 4.19
C ARG A 56 9.26 10.42 4.65
N LEU A 57 9.13 9.36 3.84
CA LEU A 57 9.66 8.02 4.14
C LEU A 57 11.20 7.99 4.23
N GLU A 58 11.89 8.85 3.50
CA GLU A 58 13.33 9.04 3.67
C GLU A 58 13.65 9.70 5.03
N ARG A 59 12.94 10.76 5.40
CA ARG A 59 13.12 11.47 6.67
C ARG A 59 12.86 10.59 7.89
N THR A 60 11.92 9.66 7.79
CA THR A 60 11.59 8.71 8.86
C THR A 60 12.45 7.43 8.83
N GLY A 61 13.36 7.31 7.85
CA GLY A 61 14.39 6.26 7.79
C GLY A 61 13.95 4.96 7.14
N GLU A 62 12.75 4.88 6.57
CA GLU A 62 12.26 3.72 5.84
C GLU A 62 12.86 3.61 4.44
N LEU A 63 13.27 4.74 3.87
CA LEU A 63 13.99 4.83 2.60
C LEU A 63 15.35 5.49 2.77
N THR A 64 16.27 5.13 1.89
CA THR A 64 17.49 5.89 1.60
C THR A 64 17.45 6.35 0.16
N SER A 65 18.18 7.41 -0.17
CA SER A 65 18.33 7.82 -1.57
C SER A 65 19.78 8.01 -1.97
N ALA A 66 20.04 7.83 -3.26
CA ALA A 66 21.32 8.09 -3.89
C ALA A 66 21.09 8.82 -5.21
N TRP A 67 22.12 9.53 -5.67
CA TRP A 67 22.14 10.05 -7.03
C TRP A 67 22.75 9.01 -7.97
N ALA A 68 22.04 8.67 -9.03
CA ALA A 68 22.52 7.81 -10.09
C ALA A 68 22.46 8.53 -11.44
N THR A 69 23.43 8.27 -12.31
CA THR A 69 23.41 8.78 -13.69
C THR A 69 22.75 7.74 -14.58
N VAL A 70 21.61 8.08 -15.18
CA VAL A 70 20.87 7.21 -16.11
C VAL A 70 20.71 7.99 -17.41
N GLY A 71 21.32 7.49 -18.50
CA GLY A 71 21.29 8.15 -19.81
C GLY A 71 21.88 9.57 -19.77
N GLY A 72 22.99 9.76 -19.05
CA GLY A 72 23.68 11.05 -18.93
C GLY A 72 23.00 12.08 -18.01
N ARG A 73 21.84 11.77 -17.43
CA ARG A 73 21.13 12.66 -16.48
C ARG A 73 21.18 12.10 -15.08
N ARG A 74 21.48 12.97 -14.10
CA ARG A 74 21.39 12.63 -12.67
C ARG A 74 19.93 12.47 -12.26
N ARG A 75 19.60 11.32 -11.70
CA ARG A 75 18.29 10.99 -11.14
C ARG A 75 18.46 10.52 -9.70
N ARG A 76 17.49 10.86 -8.86
CA ARG A 76 17.45 10.37 -7.48
C ARG A 76 16.81 8.98 -7.47
N THR A 77 17.55 7.99 -6.99
CA THR A 77 17.08 6.63 -6.75
C THR A 77 16.75 6.47 -5.28
N TYR A 78 15.73 5.67 -4.98
CA TYR A 78 15.31 5.36 -3.62
C TYR A 78 15.51 3.86 -3.39
N ARG A 79 15.91 3.49 -2.17
CA ARG A 79 16.12 2.11 -1.75
C ARG A 79 15.44 1.87 -0.41
N LEU A 80 14.75 0.74 -0.30
CA LEU A 80 14.14 0.30 0.94
C LEU A 80 15.19 -0.05 2.00
N THR A 81 15.03 0.44 3.23
CA THR A 81 15.90 0.10 4.36
C THR A 81 15.37 -1.10 5.14
N ALA A 82 16.15 -1.59 6.11
CA ALA A 82 15.66 -2.59 7.05
C ALA A 82 14.46 -2.10 7.87
N ALA A 83 14.43 -0.80 8.25
CA ALA A 83 13.30 -0.20 8.93
C ALA A 83 12.07 -0.14 8.02
N GLY A 84 12.25 0.24 6.75
CA GLY A 84 11.18 0.24 5.76
C GLY A 84 10.60 -1.16 5.50
N ARG A 85 11.45 -2.19 5.45
CA ARG A 85 10.99 -3.59 5.31
C ARG A 85 10.14 -4.03 6.52
N ARG A 86 10.56 -3.69 7.74
CA ARG A 86 9.76 -3.98 8.95
C ARG A 86 8.42 -3.24 8.94
N ARG A 87 8.41 -1.96 8.56
CA ARG A 87 7.18 -1.19 8.41
C ARG A 87 6.25 -1.82 7.39
N LEU A 88 6.76 -2.18 6.21
CA LEU A 88 5.98 -2.83 5.16
C LEU A 88 5.31 -4.13 5.64
N GLU A 89 6.02 -4.97 6.40
CA GLU A 89 5.44 -6.19 6.95
C GLU A 89 4.34 -5.91 7.99
N GLY A 90 4.51 -4.86 8.81
CA GLY A 90 3.48 -4.38 9.71
C GLY A 90 2.22 -3.91 8.97
N GLU A 91 2.38 -3.09 7.93
CA GLU A 91 1.28 -2.60 7.08
C GLU A 91 0.54 -3.77 6.39
N ARG A 92 1.28 -4.77 5.88
CA ARG A 92 0.70 -6.00 5.29
C ARG A 92 -0.14 -6.78 6.30
N SER A 93 0.36 -6.90 7.52
CA SER A 93 -0.34 -7.62 8.58
C SER A 93 -1.59 -6.89 9.05
N ALA A 94 -1.50 -5.56 9.23
CA ALA A 94 -2.63 -4.73 9.58
C ALA A 94 -3.71 -4.75 8.48
N TRP A 95 -3.32 -4.66 7.20
CA TRP A 95 -4.25 -4.72 6.08
C TRP A 95 -4.97 -6.06 5.99
N ARG A 96 -4.26 -7.18 6.14
CA ARG A 96 -4.88 -8.52 6.17
C ARG A 96 -5.93 -8.62 7.27
N ALA A 97 -5.56 -8.26 8.50
CA ALA A 97 -6.49 -8.29 9.64
C ALA A 97 -7.73 -7.40 9.41
N PHE A 98 -7.54 -6.20 8.85
CA PHE A 98 -8.64 -5.30 8.51
C PHE A 98 -9.58 -5.91 7.46
N ALA A 99 -9.02 -6.41 6.34
CA ALA A 99 -9.77 -7.00 5.26
C ALA A 99 -10.54 -8.25 5.70
N ASP A 100 -9.92 -9.11 6.52
CA ASP A 100 -10.54 -10.33 7.05
C ASP A 100 -11.70 -9.99 7.99
N THR A 101 -11.54 -8.98 8.85
CA THR A 101 -12.59 -8.53 9.78
C THR A 101 -13.80 -8.00 9.02
N ILE A 102 -13.58 -7.09 8.07
CA ILE A 102 -14.65 -6.53 7.24
C ILE A 102 -15.30 -7.63 6.38
N GLY A 103 -14.49 -8.50 5.78
CA GLY A 103 -14.96 -9.63 4.98
C GLY A 103 -15.85 -10.57 5.78
N THR A 104 -15.50 -10.86 7.04
CA THR A 104 -16.32 -11.69 7.93
C THR A 104 -17.69 -11.07 8.21
N VAL A 105 -17.75 -9.76 8.47
CA VAL A 105 -19.01 -9.06 8.79
C VAL A 105 -19.89 -8.86 7.57
N LEU A 106 -19.30 -8.59 6.40
CA LEU A 106 -20.03 -8.36 5.15
C LEU A 106 -20.42 -9.65 4.42
N SER A 107 -19.84 -10.79 4.81
CA SER A 107 -20.23 -12.09 4.27
C SER A 107 -21.67 -12.39 4.67
N PRO A 108 -22.51 -12.97 3.76
CA PRO A 108 -23.86 -13.37 4.12
C PRO A 108 -23.81 -14.34 5.29
N ALA A 109 -24.25 -13.91 6.47
CA ALA A 109 -24.46 -14.82 7.58
C ALA A 109 -25.62 -15.76 7.21
N GLU A 110 -25.51 -17.05 7.53
CA GLU A 110 -26.74 -17.84 7.64
C GLU A 110 -27.65 -17.11 8.63
N PRO A 111 -28.94 -16.96 8.30
CA PRO A 111 -29.87 -16.33 9.23
C PRO A 111 -29.77 -17.09 10.55
N LEU A 112 -29.45 -16.37 11.63
CA LEU A 112 -29.47 -16.89 12.99
C LEU A 112 -30.86 -17.49 13.20
N THR A 113 -30.98 -18.80 12.98
CA THR A 113 -32.26 -19.49 13.07
C THR A 113 -32.62 -19.49 14.54
N LYS A 114 -33.52 -18.56 14.88
CA LYS A 114 -34.29 -18.40 16.12
C LYS A 114 -33.81 -19.30 17.26
N ILE A 115 -33.17 -18.68 18.26
CA ILE A 115 -33.22 -19.20 19.63
C ILE A 115 -34.71 -19.26 19.99
N ARG A 116 -35.30 -20.44 19.81
CA ARG A 116 -36.67 -20.72 20.23
C ARG A 116 -36.63 -20.66 21.75
N PRO A 117 -37.40 -19.78 22.43
CA PRO A 117 -37.47 -19.83 23.87
C PRO A 117 -38.01 -21.21 24.25
N SER A 118 -37.17 -22.00 24.92
CA SER A 118 -37.59 -23.22 25.56
C SER A 118 -38.44 -22.85 26.77
N GLY A 119 -39.73 -23.16 26.69
CA GLY A 119 -40.50 -23.57 27.86
C GLY A 119 -41.20 -22.48 28.67
N GLY A 120 -42.51 -22.63 28.72
CA GLY A 120 -43.43 -22.14 29.73
C GLY A 120 -44.82 -22.45 29.17
N GLY A 121 -45.45 -23.58 29.48
CA GLY A 121 -45.69 -24.11 30.81
C GLY A 121 -47.16 -23.84 31.10
#